data_AF-A0A964MEL5-F1
#
_entry.id   AF-A0A964MEL5-F1
#
_cell.length_a   1.000
_cell.length_b   1.000
_cell.length_c   1.000
_cell.angle_alpha   90.00
_cell.angle_beta   90.00
_cell.angle_gamma   90.00
#
_symmetry.space_group_name_H-M   'P 1'
#
loop_
_entity.id
_entity.type
_entity.pdbx_description
1 polymer ?
#
loop_
_entity_poly.entity_id
_entity_poly.type
_entity_poly.pdbx_seq_one_letter_code
_entity_poly.pdbx_strand_id
1 'polypeptide(L)'
;MNLYQLDWETKKETALTDFILFPGEQRSRPFFLPGGEKFVFSLDPYAFRKQDYEMASKSSGPHPPYSFFIGSMTNIPIGPNNYKTLEAYAKKETEGDEMLDMDREGRILYWGNLGEKKKEGNPVALALRPRDPTYKGTGYEPSGLTMEEEERRYPYAKLTEEQLRQGDGAQLGLKETLEGNAYRGGIGQALFLRKPGASSPDEAAFDSGGCSTSISPDGSRIAFLGGHCALASTQTSISLIGRDQRMKDIQFIDWPKLDLVPSTPTR
;
A
#
# COMPACT_ATOMS: atom_id res chain seq x y z
N MET A 1 -7.95 -4.12 19.78
CA MET A 1 -9.08 -3.35 19.23
C MET A 1 -10.07 -4.33 18.64
N ASN A 2 -11.34 -4.29 19.02
CA ASN A 2 -12.38 -5.09 18.34
C ASN A 2 -12.86 -4.35 17.08
N LEU A 3 -13.32 -5.09 16.08
CA LEU A 3 -13.98 -4.52 14.91
C LEU A 3 -15.48 -4.46 15.17
N TYR A 4 -16.08 -3.31 14.86
CA TYR A 4 -17.51 -3.08 15.03
C TYR A 4 -18.12 -2.63 13.71
N GLN A 5 -19.36 -3.07 13.47
CA GLN A 5 -20.25 -2.50 12.49
C GLN A 5 -21.15 -1.48 13.19
N LEU A 6 -21.19 -0.26 12.67
CA LEU A 6 -22.16 0.76 13.07
C LEU A 6 -23.34 0.77 12.09
N ASP A 7 -24.54 0.56 12.61
CA ASP A 7 -25.78 0.89 11.90
C ASP A 7 -26.05 2.39 12.04
N TRP A 8 -26.05 3.11 10.91
CA TRP A 8 -26.22 4.57 10.90
C TRP A 8 -27.64 5.03 11.26
N GLU A 9 -28.65 4.20 11.02
CA GLU A 9 -30.06 4.52 11.31
C GLU A 9 -30.34 4.32 12.79
N THR A 10 -29.94 3.17 13.33
CA THR A 10 -30.24 2.80 14.72
C THR A 10 -29.17 3.27 15.71
N LYS A 11 -28.00 3.71 15.21
CA LYS A 11 -26.80 4.01 16.01
C LYS A 11 -26.30 2.81 16.83
N LYS A 12 -26.75 1.61 16.50
CA LYS A 12 -26.37 0.39 17.21
C LYS A 12 -25.04 -0.12 16.66
N GLU A 13 -24.14 -0.43 17.59
CA GLU A 13 -22.88 -1.11 17.28
C GLU A 13 -23.04 -2.62 17.43
N THR A 14 -22.50 -3.36 16.47
CA THR A 14 -22.41 -4.83 16.50
C THR A 14 -20.96 -5.24 16.41
N ALA A 15 -20.46 -5.99 17.39
CA ALA A 15 -19.10 -6.52 17.36
C ALA A 15 -18.98 -7.57 16.24
N LEU A 16 -18.09 -7.31 15.29
CA LEU A 16 -17.72 -8.25 14.23
C LEU A 16 -16.65 -9.23 14.71
N THR A 17 -15.75 -8.74 15.57
CA THR A 17 -14.68 -9.54 16.15
C THR A 17 -14.60 -9.38 17.66
N ASP A 18 -14.08 -10.42 18.31
CA ASP A 18 -13.71 -10.45 19.73
C ASP A 18 -12.22 -10.87 19.84
N PHE A 19 -11.35 -10.07 19.22
CA PHE A 19 -9.90 -10.26 19.22
C PHE A 19 -9.21 -9.09 19.91
N ILE A 20 -8.16 -9.39 20.66
CA ILE A 20 -7.24 -8.35 21.13
C ILE A 20 -6.31 -7.97 19.97
N LEU A 21 -6.76 -7.06 19.10
CA LEU A 21 -5.88 -6.49 18.07
C LEU A 21 -4.87 -5.52 18.69
N PHE A 22 -3.59 -5.68 18.36
CA PHE A 22 -2.57 -4.71 18.74
C PHE A 22 -2.75 -3.40 17.97
N PRO A 23 -2.81 -2.24 18.65
CA PRO A 23 -3.20 -0.96 18.04
C PRO A 23 -2.20 -0.38 17.03
N GLY A 24 -1.00 -0.95 16.88
CA GLY A 24 0.05 -0.43 16.00
C GLY A 24 0.11 -1.03 14.60
N GLU A 25 -0.68 -2.07 14.30
CA GLU A 25 -0.40 -2.96 13.16
C GLU A 25 -1.59 -3.14 12.19
N GLN A 26 -2.65 -2.34 12.32
CA GLN A 26 -3.73 -2.38 11.33
C GLN A 26 -3.26 -1.81 9.99
N ARG A 27 -2.90 -2.71 9.07
CA ARG A 27 -2.63 -2.39 7.66
C ARG A 27 -3.88 -2.70 6.86
N SER A 28 -4.52 -1.67 6.30
CA SER A 28 -5.81 -1.68 5.58
C SER A 28 -7.03 -1.35 6.44
N ARG A 29 -8.07 -0.87 5.75
CA ARG A 29 -9.40 -0.62 6.32
C ARG A 29 -10.24 -1.89 6.24
N PRO A 30 -10.97 -2.27 7.30
CA PRO A 30 -11.97 -3.33 7.18
C PRO A 30 -13.09 -2.87 6.24
N PHE A 31 -13.63 -3.79 5.44
CA PHE A 31 -14.76 -3.50 4.56
C PHE A 31 -15.64 -4.73 4.32
N PHE A 32 -16.89 -4.50 3.97
CA PHE A 32 -17.82 -5.55 3.56
C PHE A 32 -17.63 -5.90 2.09
N LEU A 33 -17.62 -7.20 1.78
CA LEU A 33 -17.71 -7.69 0.41
C LEU A 33 -19.11 -7.40 -0.17
N PRO A 34 -19.25 -7.40 -1.51
CA PRO A 34 -20.56 -7.28 -2.14
C PRO A 34 -21.58 -8.26 -1.55
N GLY A 35 -22.77 -7.76 -1.21
CA GLY A 35 -23.82 -8.54 -0.53
C GLY A 35 -23.82 -8.44 1.00
N GLY A 36 -22.74 -7.95 1.62
CA GLY A 36 -22.69 -7.67 3.06
C GLY A 36 -22.64 -8.90 3.97
N GLU A 37 -22.72 -10.12 3.42
CA GLU A 37 -22.66 -11.37 4.19
C GLU A 37 -21.25 -11.71 4.69
N LYS A 38 -20.23 -11.12 4.07
CA LYS A 38 -18.82 -11.33 4.40
C LYS A 38 -18.08 -9.99 4.54
N PHE A 39 -17.03 -9.98 5.34
CA PHE A 39 -16.18 -8.81 5.55
C PHE A 39 -14.70 -9.17 5.56
N VAL A 40 -13.88 -8.29 5.01
CA VAL A 40 -12.43 -8.40 4.96
C VAL A 40 -11.83 -7.56 6.08
N PHE A 41 -10.80 -8.10 6.72
CA PHE A 41 -9.94 -7.35 7.63
C PHE A 41 -8.52 -7.93 7.62
N SER A 42 -7.54 -7.09 7.94
CA SER A 42 -6.18 -7.53 8.23
C SER A 42 -6.06 -7.89 9.70
N LEU A 43 -5.30 -8.94 9.99
CA LEU A 43 -4.94 -9.28 11.35
C LEU A 43 -3.47 -9.69 11.40
N ASP A 44 -2.73 -9.15 12.35
CA ASP A 44 -1.41 -9.68 12.65
C ASP A 44 -1.58 -11.07 13.32
N PRO A 45 -1.01 -12.16 12.78
CA PRO A 45 -1.11 -13.48 13.37
C PRO A 45 -0.52 -13.58 14.78
N TYR A 46 0.32 -12.64 15.22
CA TYR A 46 0.79 -12.51 16.60
C TYR A 46 -0.31 -12.03 17.58
N ALA A 47 -1.45 -11.55 17.08
CA ALA A 47 -2.60 -11.19 17.90
C ALA A 47 -3.40 -12.42 18.39
N PHE A 48 -3.19 -13.60 17.81
CA PHE A 48 -3.67 -14.85 18.37
C PHE A 48 -2.75 -15.22 19.55
N ARG A 49 -3.30 -15.37 20.76
CA ARG A 49 -2.54 -15.54 22.01
C ARG A 49 -1.33 -16.47 21.86
N LYS A 50 -0.23 -16.16 22.56
CA LYS A 50 1.06 -16.88 22.61
C LYS A 50 0.99 -18.43 22.74
N GLN A 51 -0.12 -19.02 23.18
CA GLN A 51 -0.30 -20.47 23.30
C GLN A 51 -0.78 -21.14 22.00
N ASP A 52 -1.50 -20.44 21.12
CA ASP A 52 -1.89 -20.96 19.79
C ASP A 52 -0.74 -20.85 18.78
N TYR A 53 0.22 -19.96 19.06
CA TYR A 53 1.50 -19.79 18.34
C TYR A 53 2.29 -21.09 18.21
N GLU A 54 2.29 -21.94 19.25
CA GLU A 54 3.02 -23.21 19.23
C GLU A 54 2.32 -24.32 18.42
N MET A 55 1.02 -24.19 18.15
CA MET A 55 0.25 -25.16 17.34
C MET A 55 0.20 -24.78 15.85
N ALA A 56 0.07 -23.48 15.53
CA ALA A 56 0.07 -23.01 14.14
C ALA A 56 1.47 -23.12 13.51
N SER A 57 2.53 -22.80 14.25
CA SER A 57 3.92 -22.93 13.76
C SER A 57 4.40 -24.38 13.55
N LYS A 58 3.68 -25.38 14.08
CA LYS A 58 4.02 -26.80 13.93
C LYS A 58 3.30 -27.51 12.78
N SER A 59 2.23 -26.93 12.22
CA SER A 59 1.37 -27.59 11.22
C SER A 59 1.47 -26.99 9.82
N SER A 60 2.05 -25.81 9.69
CA SER A 60 2.34 -25.15 8.42
C SER A 60 3.60 -24.31 8.62
N GLY A 61 4.45 -24.22 7.60
CA GLY A 61 5.76 -23.55 7.65
C GLY A 61 5.71 -22.08 8.11
N PRO A 62 6.84 -21.35 8.09
CA PRO A 62 6.92 -19.99 8.64
C PRO A 62 5.82 -19.10 8.06
N HIS A 63 4.74 -18.90 8.81
CA HIS A 63 3.60 -18.12 8.37
C HIS A 63 4.05 -16.66 8.20
N PRO A 64 3.89 -16.06 7.00
CA PRO A 64 4.28 -14.69 6.78
C PRO A 64 3.40 -13.77 7.65
N PRO A 65 3.99 -12.72 8.26
CA PRO A 65 3.37 -11.96 9.34
C PRO A 65 2.11 -11.16 8.98
N TYR A 66 1.57 -11.21 7.75
CA TYR A 66 0.41 -10.41 7.36
C TYR A 66 -0.49 -11.18 6.39
N SER A 67 -1.72 -11.49 6.83
CA SER A 67 -2.76 -12.12 6.00
C SER A 67 -4.06 -11.32 6.07
N PHE A 68 -4.74 -11.19 4.95
CA PHE A 68 -6.13 -10.74 4.92
C PHE A 68 -7.03 -11.92 5.26
N PHE A 69 -8.00 -11.69 6.15
CA PHE A 69 -8.97 -12.67 6.56
C PHE A 69 -10.36 -12.24 6.08
N ILE A 70 -11.15 -13.21 5.63
CA ILE A 70 -12.58 -13.02 5.36
C ILE A 70 -13.37 -13.68 6.50
N GLY A 71 -14.17 -12.86 7.17
CA GLY A 71 -15.18 -13.28 8.14
C GLY A 71 -16.56 -13.39 7.51
N SER A 72 -17.36 -14.33 8.00
CA SER A 72 -18.80 -14.44 7.70
C SER A 72 -19.63 -13.76 8.78
N MET A 73 -20.66 -13.01 8.38
CA MET A 73 -21.65 -12.41 9.29
C MET A 73 -22.44 -13.46 10.08
N THR A 74 -22.51 -14.71 9.62
CA THR A 74 -23.16 -15.81 10.35
C THR A 74 -22.36 -16.27 11.56
N ASN A 75 -21.08 -15.90 11.64
CA ASN A 75 -20.13 -16.40 12.64
C ASN A 75 -19.67 -15.29 13.60
N ILE A 76 -20.31 -14.12 13.60
CA ILE A 76 -19.93 -13.00 14.48
C ILE A 76 -20.48 -13.19 15.91
N PRO A 77 -19.76 -12.69 16.93
CA PRO A 77 -18.40 -12.14 16.83
C PRO A 77 -17.40 -13.26 16.55
N ILE A 78 -16.44 -12.98 15.66
CA ILE A 78 -15.34 -13.90 15.38
C ILE A 78 -14.27 -13.68 16.44
N GLY A 79 -13.94 -14.72 17.21
CA GLY A 79 -12.98 -14.71 18.30
C GLY A 79 -12.17 -16.00 18.41
N PRO A 80 -11.47 -16.22 19.53
CA PRO A 80 -10.57 -17.37 19.73
C PRO A 80 -11.22 -18.75 19.56
N ASN A 81 -12.55 -18.85 19.72
CA ASN A 81 -13.26 -20.13 19.64
C ASN A 81 -13.68 -20.50 18.21
N ASN A 82 -13.75 -19.54 17.28
CA ASN A 82 -14.25 -19.75 15.92
C ASN A 82 -13.37 -19.10 14.84
N TYR A 83 -12.18 -18.60 15.15
CA TYR A 83 -11.24 -18.01 14.17
C TYR A 83 -10.84 -18.99 13.04
N LYS A 84 -10.90 -20.30 13.29
CA LYS A 84 -10.64 -21.33 12.26
C LYS A 84 -11.66 -21.31 11.12
N THR A 85 -12.78 -20.61 11.29
CA THR A 85 -13.78 -20.39 10.22
C THR A 85 -13.40 -19.26 9.27
N LEU A 86 -12.31 -18.52 9.56
CA LEU A 86 -11.82 -17.47 8.68
C LEU A 86 -11.19 -18.07 7.42
N GLU A 87 -11.54 -17.50 6.27
CA GLU A 87 -10.80 -17.74 5.03
C GLU A 87 -9.58 -16.82 5.05
N ALA A 88 -8.38 -17.36 4.84
CA ALA A 88 -7.15 -16.58 4.82
C ALA A 88 -6.60 -16.45 3.40
N TYR A 89 -6.25 -15.23 3.00
CA TYR A 89 -5.46 -15.00 1.80
C TYR A 89 -3.99 -14.93 2.16
N ALA A 90 -3.30 -16.06 1.95
CA ALA A 90 -1.87 -16.16 2.16
C ALA A 90 -1.10 -15.42 1.06
N LYS A 91 -0.03 -14.75 1.48
CA LYS A 91 1.00 -14.20 0.60
C LYS A 91 1.69 -15.34 -0.16
N LYS A 92 2.05 -15.12 -1.43
CA LYS A 92 3.10 -15.94 -2.06
C LYS A 92 4.40 -15.67 -1.28
N GLU A 93 5.15 -16.71 -0.93
CA GLU A 93 6.46 -16.61 -0.27
C GLU A 93 7.53 -16.01 -1.21
N THR A 94 7.30 -14.83 -1.77
CA THR A 94 8.36 -14.02 -2.36
C THR A 94 8.86 -13.07 -1.28
N GLU A 95 10.15 -13.18 -0.94
CA GLU A 95 10.84 -12.24 -0.05
C GLU A 95 10.60 -10.80 -0.53
N GLY A 96 10.28 -9.88 0.40
CA GLY A 96 10.15 -8.45 0.10
C GLY A 96 8.76 -7.94 -0.28
N ASP A 97 7.79 -8.81 -0.58
CA ASP A 97 6.43 -8.34 -0.92
C ASP A 97 5.61 -7.99 0.36
N GLU A 98 5.08 -6.77 0.47
CA GLU A 98 4.28 -6.33 1.65
C GLU A 98 2.82 -6.06 1.24
N MET A 99 1.86 -6.80 1.82
CA MET A 99 0.43 -6.56 1.61
C MET A 99 -0.02 -5.26 2.27
N LEU A 100 -0.76 -4.43 1.54
CA LEU A 100 -1.15 -3.09 1.97
C LEU A 100 -2.66 -2.89 2.06
N ASP A 101 -3.40 -3.32 1.04
CA ASP A 101 -4.85 -3.18 0.98
C ASP A 101 -5.49 -4.27 0.11
N MET A 102 -6.82 -4.34 0.13
CA MET A 102 -7.60 -5.22 -0.73
C MET A 102 -8.81 -4.47 -1.28
N ASP A 103 -9.17 -4.73 -2.53
CA ASP A 103 -10.39 -4.15 -3.11
C ASP A 103 -11.62 -5.06 -2.96
N ARG A 104 -12.77 -4.60 -3.47
CA ARG A 104 -14.05 -5.33 -3.32
C ARG A 104 -14.13 -6.61 -4.14
N GLU A 105 -13.23 -6.81 -5.10
CA GLU A 105 -13.11 -8.06 -5.86
C GLU A 105 -12.16 -9.05 -5.19
N GLY A 106 -11.59 -8.69 -4.04
CA GLY A 106 -10.63 -9.49 -3.30
C GLY A 106 -9.20 -9.40 -3.86
N ARG A 107 -8.93 -8.48 -4.80
CA ARG A 107 -7.59 -8.29 -5.34
C ARG A 107 -6.71 -7.61 -4.29
N ILE A 108 -5.50 -8.14 -4.14
CA ILE A 108 -4.53 -7.74 -3.12
C ILE A 108 -3.61 -6.68 -3.72
N LEU A 109 -3.56 -5.52 -3.06
CA LEU A 109 -2.56 -4.49 -3.29
C LEU A 109 -1.34 -4.76 -2.42
N TYR A 110 -0.16 -4.80 -3.01
CA TYR A 110 1.07 -5.07 -2.28
C TYR A 110 2.29 -4.37 -2.91
N TRP A 111 3.35 -4.15 -2.12
CA TRP A 111 4.64 -3.67 -2.61
C TRP A 111 5.41 -4.77 -3.30
N GLY A 112 6.00 -4.49 -4.47
CA GLY A 112 6.90 -5.42 -5.16
C GLY A 112 8.16 -4.76 -5.69
N ASN A 113 9.24 -5.53 -5.78
CA ASN A 113 10.47 -5.09 -6.44
C ASN A 113 10.28 -5.14 -7.97
N LEU A 114 10.31 -3.97 -8.61
CA LEU A 114 10.08 -3.83 -10.04
C LEU A 114 11.17 -4.53 -10.87
N GLY A 115 12.43 -4.50 -10.41
CA GLY A 115 13.56 -5.13 -11.09
C GLY A 115 13.42 -6.65 -11.15
N GLU A 116 13.11 -7.29 -10.01
CA GLU A 116 12.91 -8.75 -9.95
C GLU A 116 11.70 -9.18 -10.78
N LYS A 117 10.58 -8.47 -10.67
CA LYS A 117 9.37 -8.74 -11.47
C LYS A 117 9.64 -8.66 -12.98
N LYS A 118 10.47 -7.71 -13.42
CA LYS A 118 10.88 -7.61 -14.83
C LYS A 118 11.75 -8.79 -15.25
N LYS A 119 12.69 -9.26 -14.41
CA LYS A 119 13.49 -10.46 -14.68
C LYS A 119 12.61 -11.72 -14.81
N GLU A 120 11.55 -11.80 -14.01
CA GLU A 120 10.54 -12.87 -14.09
C GLU A 120 9.63 -12.78 -15.33
N GLY A 121 9.75 -11.73 -16.15
CA GLY A 121 8.92 -11.54 -17.33
C GLY A 121 7.48 -11.08 -17.03
N ASN A 122 7.25 -10.48 -15.86
CA ASN A 122 5.92 -9.97 -15.51
C ASN A 122 5.50 -8.84 -16.48
N PRO A 123 4.41 -9.00 -17.25
CA PRO A 123 4.06 -8.08 -18.33
C PRO A 123 3.70 -6.68 -17.81
N VAL A 124 3.09 -6.59 -16.63
CA VAL A 124 2.71 -5.32 -16.03
C VAL A 124 3.96 -4.59 -15.52
N ALA A 125 4.88 -5.30 -14.88
CA ALA A 125 6.16 -4.72 -14.46
C ALA A 125 6.97 -4.21 -15.65
N LEU A 126 7.01 -4.96 -16.76
CA LEU A 126 7.71 -4.57 -17.99
C LEU A 126 7.15 -3.28 -18.61
N ALA A 127 5.86 -3.01 -18.47
CA ALA A 127 5.22 -1.79 -18.96
C ALA A 127 5.54 -0.55 -18.09
N LEU A 128 5.89 -0.74 -16.82
CA LEU A 128 6.25 0.34 -15.91
C LEU A 128 7.72 0.77 -16.03
N ARG A 129 8.00 2.07 -15.92
CA ARG A 129 9.35 2.69 -15.91
C ARG A 129 10.29 2.05 -16.94
N PRO A 130 10.10 2.27 -18.25
CA PRO A 130 11.06 1.78 -19.24
C PRO A 130 12.45 2.36 -18.92
N ARG A 131 13.49 1.53 -19.05
CA ARG A 131 14.87 1.95 -18.81
C ARG A 131 15.24 3.07 -19.78
N ASP A 132 15.84 4.14 -19.27
CA ASP A 132 16.44 5.19 -20.10
C ASP A 132 17.60 4.58 -20.91
N PRO A 133 17.54 4.60 -22.26
CA PRO A 133 18.57 4.00 -23.10
C PRO A 133 19.93 4.70 -22.96
N THR A 134 19.96 5.94 -22.46
CA THR A 134 21.20 6.69 -22.24
C THR A 134 21.85 6.38 -20.88
N TYR A 135 21.10 5.79 -19.94
CA TYR A 135 21.58 5.47 -18.60
C TYR A 135 22.36 4.15 -18.58
N LYS A 136 23.66 4.26 -18.29
CA LYS A 136 24.60 3.12 -18.25
C LYS A 136 24.77 2.47 -16.88
N GLY A 137 24.27 3.08 -15.81
CA GLY A 137 24.41 2.56 -14.45
C GLY A 137 23.51 1.36 -14.17
N THR A 138 23.63 0.84 -12.95
CA THR A 138 22.86 -0.32 -12.47
C THR A 138 21.50 0.08 -11.87
N GLY A 139 21.32 1.37 -11.56
CA GLY A 139 20.13 1.91 -10.89
C GLY A 139 20.13 1.78 -9.36
N TYR A 140 21.07 1.02 -8.78
CA TYR A 140 21.25 0.89 -7.33
C TYR A 140 22.25 1.92 -6.75
N GLU A 141 22.86 2.71 -7.62
CA GLU A 141 23.83 3.73 -7.25
C GLU A 141 23.13 4.96 -6.63
N PRO A 142 23.72 5.58 -5.60
CA PRO A 142 23.27 6.87 -5.08
C PRO A 142 23.12 7.90 -6.20
N SER A 143 22.29 8.94 -6.00
CA SER A 143 21.98 10.02 -6.95
C SER A 143 23.21 10.67 -7.62
N GLY A 144 24.40 10.50 -7.04
CA GLY A 144 25.65 11.10 -7.48
C GLY A 144 25.79 12.56 -7.03
N LEU A 145 24.80 13.08 -6.29
CA LEU A 145 24.82 14.40 -5.69
C LEU A 145 25.47 14.34 -4.31
N THR A 146 26.14 15.42 -3.94
CA THR A 146 26.54 15.66 -2.55
C THR A 146 25.32 16.07 -1.71
N MET A 147 25.40 15.90 -0.38
CA MET A 147 24.32 16.33 0.53
C MET A 147 23.96 17.82 0.35
N GLU A 148 24.96 18.69 0.16
CA GLU A 148 24.72 20.13 -0.06
C GLU A 148 23.98 20.41 -1.38
N GLU A 149 24.29 19.65 -2.44
CA GLU A 149 23.59 19.74 -3.71
C GLU A 149 22.15 19.22 -3.61
N GLU A 150 21.92 18.15 -2.85
CA GLU A 150 20.59 17.62 -2.57
C GLU A 150 19.75 18.62 -1.78
N GLU A 151 20.26 19.19 -0.68
CA GLU A 151 19.55 20.20 0.12
C GLU A 151 19.23 21.46 -0.68
N ARG A 152 20.13 21.87 -1.59
CA ARG A 152 19.89 23.01 -2.48
C ARG A 152 18.82 22.70 -3.52
N ARG A 153 18.81 21.48 -4.07
CA ARG A 153 17.89 21.05 -5.13
C ARG A 153 16.50 20.69 -4.61
N TYR A 154 16.43 20.16 -3.39
CA TYR A 154 15.20 19.71 -2.72
C TYR A 154 15.13 20.29 -1.29
N PRO A 155 14.73 21.57 -1.15
CA PRO A 155 14.82 22.28 0.12
C PRO A 155 13.65 21.95 1.06
N TYR A 156 13.49 20.69 1.47
CA TYR A 156 12.38 20.21 2.29
C TYR A 156 12.17 21.03 3.58
N ALA A 157 13.27 21.41 4.25
CA ALA A 157 13.23 22.17 5.51
C ALA A 157 12.72 23.61 5.37
N LYS A 158 12.55 24.12 4.13
CA LYS A 158 12.08 25.50 3.86
C LYS A 158 10.59 25.58 3.53
N LEU A 159 9.89 24.45 3.47
CA LEU A 159 8.47 24.42 3.16
C LEU A 159 7.63 24.83 4.39
N THR A 160 6.62 25.65 4.15
CA THR A 160 5.61 25.98 5.17
C THR A 160 4.61 24.84 5.35
N GLU A 161 3.88 24.81 6.47
CA GLU A 161 2.83 23.81 6.70
C GLU A 161 1.75 23.81 5.61
N GLU A 162 1.35 24.98 5.11
CA GLU A 162 0.36 25.09 4.05
C GLU A 162 0.85 24.44 2.75
N GLN A 163 2.11 24.71 2.37
CA GLN A 163 2.74 24.08 1.21
C GLN A 163 2.85 22.55 1.36
N LEU A 164 3.18 22.09 2.57
CA LEU A 164 3.23 20.67 2.88
C LEU A 164 1.84 20.01 2.72
N ARG A 165 0.76 20.66 3.20
CA ARG A 165 -0.63 20.18 3.00
C ARG A 165 -1.04 20.16 1.53
N GLN A 166 -0.63 21.15 0.75
CA GLN A 166 -0.92 21.26 -0.68
C GLN A 166 -0.12 20.28 -1.55
N GLY A 167 0.84 19.55 -0.96
CA GLY A 167 1.62 18.52 -1.64
C GLY A 167 2.96 18.99 -2.19
N ASP A 168 3.41 20.22 -1.93
CA ASP A 168 4.70 20.74 -2.44
C ASP A 168 5.88 19.83 -2.03
N GLY A 169 5.88 19.33 -0.79
CA GLY A 169 6.91 18.39 -0.32
C GLY A 169 6.88 17.06 -1.04
N ALA A 170 5.68 16.54 -1.34
CA ALA A 170 5.52 15.33 -2.12
C ALA A 170 5.95 15.54 -3.58
N GLN A 171 5.64 16.69 -4.19
CA GLN A 171 6.12 17.05 -5.52
C GLN A 171 7.65 17.12 -5.61
N LEU A 172 8.33 17.68 -4.59
CA LEU A 172 9.79 17.65 -4.50
C LEU A 172 10.32 16.22 -4.41
N GLY A 173 9.72 15.36 -3.57
CA GLY A 173 10.11 13.95 -3.45
C GLY A 173 9.89 13.14 -4.73
N LEU A 174 8.80 13.41 -5.46
CA LEU A 174 8.57 12.82 -6.77
C LEU A 174 9.61 13.30 -7.78
N LYS A 175 9.92 14.59 -7.81
CA LYS A 175 10.97 15.13 -8.67
C LYS A 175 12.32 14.47 -8.38
N GLU A 176 12.69 14.37 -7.11
CA GLU A 176 13.91 13.68 -6.68
C GLU A 176 13.94 12.22 -7.16
N THR A 177 12.83 11.50 -6.99
CA THR A 177 12.71 10.11 -7.43
C THR A 177 12.84 9.96 -8.94
N LEU A 178 12.13 10.78 -9.72
CA LEU A 178 12.15 10.79 -11.18
C LEU A 178 13.54 11.12 -11.74
N GLU A 179 14.30 11.94 -11.03
CA GLU A 179 15.67 12.32 -11.39
C GLU A 179 16.71 11.27 -10.95
N GLY A 180 16.33 10.36 -10.05
CA GLY A 180 17.19 9.35 -9.43
C GLY A 180 17.58 8.17 -10.33
N ASN A 181 18.67 7.51 -9.98
CA ASN A 181 19.27 6.42 -10.75
C ASN A 181 18.37 5.19 -10.85
N ALA A 182 17.63 4.84 -9.79
CA ALA A 182 16.69 3.72 -9.82
C ALA A 182 15.61 3.92 -10.88
N TYR A 183 15.06 5.13 -10.97
CA TYR A 183 14.04 5.46 -11.98
C TYR A 183 14.63 5.42 -13.39
N ARG A 184 15.79 6.03 -13.62
CA ARG A 184 16.50 5.99 -14.92
C ARG A 184 16.87 4.58 -15.35
N GLY A 185 17.28 3.73 -14.40
CA GLY A 185 17.54 2.30 -14.61
C GLY A 185 16.29 1.48 -14.92
N GLY A 186 15.10 2.05 -14.75
CA GLY A 186 13.82 1.36 -14.91
C GLY A 186 13.55 0.35 -13.80
N ILE A 187 14.10 0.56 -12.61
CA ILE A 187 13.97 -0.34 -11.45
C ILE A 187 13.31 0.40 -10.26
N GLY A 188 13.48 -0.16 -9.05
CA GLY A 188 12.92 0.37 -7.80
C GLY A 188 11.74 -0.45 -7.32
N GLN A 189 10.87 0.16 -6.53
CA GLN A 189 9.65 -0.45 -6.03
C GLN A 189 8.41 0.15 -6.72
N ALA A 190 7.36 -0.67 -6.83
CA ALA A 190 6.04 -0.26 -7.31
C ALA A 190 4.97 -1.03 -6.52
N LEU A 191 3.73 -0.56 -6.61
CA LEU A 191 2.58 -1.24 -6.05
C LEU A 191 1.94 -2.13 -7.11
N PHE A 192 1.59 -3.36 -6.75
CA PHE A 192 1.01 -4.34 -7.65
C PHE A 192 -0.36 -4.77 -7.14
N LEU A 193 -1.28 -5.01 -8.06
CA LEU A 193 -2.60 -5.55 -7.80
C LEU A 193 -2.68 -6.95 -8.39
N ARG A 194 -3.08 -7.92 -7.57
CA ARG A 194 -3.18 -9.32 -7.97
C ARG A 194 -4.49 -9.92 -7.49
N LYS A 195 -5.08 -10.81 -8.29
CA LYS A 195 -6.11 -11.72 -7.78
C LYS A 195 -5.61 -12.52 -6.57
N PRO A 196 -6.51 -12.89 -5.66
CA PRO A 196 -6.13 -13.77 -4.58
C PRO A 196 -5.58 -15.10 -5.12
N GLY A 197 -4.55 -15.63 -4.47
CA GLY A 197 -3.87 -16.88 -4.85
C GLY A 197 -2.36 -16.71 -5.07
N ALA A 198 -1.58 -17.66 -4.54
CA ALA A 198 -0.11 -17.61 -4.58
C ALA A 198 0.47 -17.70 -6.01
N SER A 199 -0.26 -18.30 -6.95
CA SER A 199 0.18 -18.48 -8.35
C SER A 199 -0.43 -17.49 -9.33
N SER A 200 -1.35 -16.62 -8.89
CA SER A 200 -2.01 -15.66 -9.77
C SER A 200 -1.00 -14.64 -10.31
N PRO A 201 -0.98 -14.35 -11.62
CA PRO A 201 -0.17 -13.28 -12.16
C PRO A 201 -0.67 -11.91 -11.67
N ASP A 202 0.22 -10.93 -11.63
CA ASP A 202 -0.17 -9.55 -11.32
C ASP A 202 -1.01 -8.99 -12.48
N GLU A 203 -2.14 -8.37 -12.15
CA GLU A 203 -3.07 -7.83 -13.13
C GLU A 203 -2.78 -6.37 -13.44
N ALA A 204 -2.33 -5.64 -12.43
CA ALA A 204 -2.07 -4.20 -12.51
C ALA A 204 -0.88 -3.81 -11.65
N ALA A 205 -0.36 -2.62 -11.93
CA ALA A 205 0.61 -1.98 -11.06
C ALA A 205 0.42 -0.47 -11.12
N PHE A 206 0.80 0.20 -10.04
CA PHE A 206 0.78 1.65 -9.92
C PHE A 206 2.23 2.11 -9.83
N ASP A 207 2.60 3.04 -10.69
CA ASP A 207 3.94 3.63 -10.72
C ASP A 207 4.12 4.63 -9.57
N SER A 208 4.13 4.13 -8.35
CA SER A 208 4.28 4.94 -7.15
C SER A 208 4.91 4.14 -6.01
N GLY A 209 5.43 4.88 -5.04
CA GLY A 209 5.74 4.37 -3.73
C GLY A 209 5.06 5.20 -2.65
N GLY A 210 4.41 4.56 -1.68
CA GLY A 210 3.58 5.27 -0.71
C GLY A 210 3.41 4.54 0.62
N CYS A 211 3.28 5.32 1.67
CA CYS A 211 3.02 4.86 3.02
C CYS A 211 1.52 5.03 3.28
N SER A 212 0.93 4.10 4.03
CA SER A 212 -0.52 4.10 4.30
C SER A 212 -1.34 4.22 3.01
N THR A 213 -1.20 3.22 2.15
CA THR A 213 -1.88 3.18 0.85
C THR A 213 -3.24 2.53 0.98
N SER A 214 -4.23 3.05 0.25
CA SER A 214 -5.53 2.40 0.06
C SER A 214 -5.92 2.39 -1.42
N ILE A 215 -6.57 1.32 -1.86
CA ILE A 215 -7.09 1.16 -3.21
C ILE A 215 -8.59 1.52 -3.28
N SER A 216 -8.99 2.11 -4.41
CA SER A 216 -10.40 2.36 -4.70
C SER A 216 -11.18 1.04 -4.81
N PRO A 217 -12.50 1.02 -4.51
CA PRO A 217 -13.30 -0.20 -4.52
C PRO A 217 -13.27 -1.00 -5.84
N ASP A 218 -13.10 -0.30 -6.97
CA ASP A 218 -13.02 -0.84 -8.33
C ASP A 218 -11.59 -1.23 -8.76
N GLY A 219 -10.58 -0.98 -7.91
CA GLY A 219 -9.18 -1.24 -8.21
C GLY A 219 -8.54 -0.30 -9.24
N SER A 220 -9.20 0.82 -9.61
CA SER A 220 -8.70 1.70 -10.68
C SER A 220 -7.72 2.78 -10.21
N ARG A 221 -7.72 3.12 -8.91
CA ARG A 221 -6.90 4.18 -8.32
C ARG A 221 -6.39 3.79 -6.94
N ILE A 222 -5.29 4.39 -6.54
CA ILE A 222 -4.82 4.35 -5.15
C ILE A 222 -4.77 5.76 -4.56
N ALA A 223 -5.03 5.84 -3.26
CA ALA A 223 -4.74 6.97 -2.39
C ALA A 223 -3.61 6.60 -1.44
N PHE A 224 -2.68 7.51 -1.17
CA PHE A 224 -1.55 7.25 -0.28
C PHE A 224 -1.08 8.55 0.36
N LEU A 225 -0.44 8.45 1.53
CA LEU A 225 0.13 9.61 2.21
C LEU A 225 1.52 9.90 1.66
N GLY A 226 1.73 11.13 1.19
CA GLY A 226 2.97 11.61 0.59
C GLY A 226 3.25 11.05 -0.81
N GLY A 227 4.35 11.47 -1.44
CA GLY A 227 4.82 10.97 -2.75
C GLY A 227 5.93 9.92 -2.64
N HIS A 228 6.49 9.76 -1.44
CA HIS A 228 7.64 8.90 -1.17
C HIS A 228 7.74 8.62 0.35
N CYS A 229 7.81 7.33 0.75
CA CYS A 229 7.84 6.92 2.15
C CYS A 229 9.05 7.39 2.96
N ALA A 230 10.20 7.61 2.31
CA ALA A 230 11.46 7.89 3.02
C ALA A 230 11.52 9.29 3.64
N LEU A 231 10.60 10.18 3.28
CA LEU A 231 10.61 11.57 3.72
C LEU A 231 9.47 11.79 4.72
N ALA A 232 9.75 11.51 6.00
CA ALA A 232 8.78 11.60 7.10
C ALA A 232 8.08 12.98 7.18
N SER A 233 8.76 14.05 6.74
CA SER A 233 8.21 15.42 6.69
C SER A 233 7.13 15.64 5.62
N THR A 234 6.93 14.70 4.70
CA THR A 234 6.03 14.84 3.54
C THR A 234 4.73 14.04 3.67
N GLN A 235 4.51 13.38 4.81
CA GLN A 235 3.32 12.55 5.09
C GLN A 235 2.04 13.36 5.39
N THR A 236 2.04 14.65 5.08
CA THR A 236 0.95 15.60 5.37
C THR A 236 0.01 15.83 4.19
N SER A 237 0.36 15.34 3.00
CA SER A 237 -0.47 15.43 1.79
C SER A 237 -1.09 14.07 1.44
N ILE A 238 -2.26 14.12 0.80
CA ILE A 238 -2.92 12.93 0.26
C ILE A 238 -2.72 12.93 -1.25
N SER A 239 -2.06 11.88 -1.74
CA SER A 239 -1.73 11.68 -3.15
C SER A 239 -2.69 10.68 -3.80
N LEU A 240 -2.93 10.83 -5.09
CA LEU A 240 -3.77 9.97 -5.91
C LEU A 240 -3.06 9.58 -7.21
N ILE A 241 -3.16 8.33 -7.63
CA ILE A 241 -2.71 7.87 -8.95
C ILE A 241 -3.61 6.75 -9.48
N GLY A 242 -3.91 6.80 -10.76
CA GLY A 242 -4.62 5.77 -11.51
C GLY A 242 -3.71 4.65 -12.00
N ARG A 243 -4.29 3.48 -12.25
CA ARG A 243 -3.60 2.28 -12.74
C ARG A 243 -2.72 2.50 -13.97
N ASP A 244 -3.20 3.30 -14.91
CA ASP A 244 -2.51 3.55 -16.19
C ASP A 244 -1.75 4.88 -16.22
N GLN A 245 -1.62 5.54 -15.06
CA GLN A 245 -0.92 6.81 -14.91
C GLN A 245 0.53 6.57 -14.47
N ARG A 246 1.45 7.42 -14.94
CA ARG A 246 2.85 7.36 -14.51
C ARG A 246 3.05 8.15 -13.23
N MET A 247 4.16 7.91 -12.53
CA MET A 247 4.51 8.62 -11.31
C MET A 247 4.42 10.16 -11.45
N LYS A 248 4.81 10.71 -12.59
CA LYS A 248 4.74 12.16 -12.87
C LYS A 248 3.30 12.71 -12.93
N ASP A 249 2.32 11.84 -13.13
CA ASP A 249 0.90 12.19 -13.31
C ASP A 249 0.10 12.05 -11.99
N ILE A 250 0.78 11.84 -10.85
CA ILE A 250 0.17 11.85 -9.51
C ILE A 250 -0.61 13.15 -9.29
N GLN A 251 -1.74 13.09 -8.60
CA GLN A 251 -2.51 14.26 -8.19
C GLN A 251 -2.49 14.39 -6.66
N PHE A 252 -2.70 15.60 -6.15
CA PHE A 252 -2.73 15.86 -4.70
C PHE A 252 -4.09 16.41 -4.28
N ILE A 253 -4.49 16.15 -3.04
CA ILE A 253 -5.70 16.71 -2.44
C ILE A 253 -5.29 17.84 -1.49
N ASP A 254 -5.80 19.05 -1.71
CA ASP A 254 -5.70 20.16 -0.74
C ASP A 254 -6.58 19.85 0.47
N TRP A 255 -5.96 19.60 1.63
CA TRP A 255 -6.68 19.41 2.88
C TRP A 255 -6.75 20.72 3.68
N PRO A 256 -7.94 21.15 4.16
CA PRO A 256 -9.20 20.40 4.25
C PRO A 256 -10.21 20.69 3.13
N LYS A 257 -9.83 21.42 2.07
CA LYS A 257 -10.77 21.85 1.01
C LYS A 257 -11.29 20.68 0.17
N LEU A 258 -10.54 19.60 0.12
CA LEU A 258 -10.77 18.39 -0.69
C LEU A 258 -10.73 18.65 -2.21
N ASP A 259 -10.08 19.74 -2.61
CA ASP A 259 -9.87 20.07 -4.03
C ASP A 259 -8.65 19.33 -4.59
N LEU A 260 -8.70 18.97 -5.88
CA LEU A 260 -7.56 18.38 -6.57
C LEU A 260 -6.56 19.46 -7.00
N VAL A 261 -5.30 19.30 -6.59
CA VAL A 261 -4.16 20.11 -7.00
C VAL A 261 -3.34 19.30 -8.04
N PRO A 262 -3.06 19.85 -9.23
CA PRO A 262 -2.25 19.17 -10.24
C PRO A 262 -0.78 18.99 -9.78
N SER A 263 -0.11 17.91 -10.22
CA SER A 263 1.31 17.65 -9.91
C SER A 263 2.29 18.62 -10.53
N THR A 264 1.88 19.32 -11.59
CA THR A 264 2.75 20.25 -12.29
C THR A 264 2.31 21.65 -11.91
N PRO A 265 3.18 22.49 -11.33
CA PRO A 265 2.85 23.90 -11.18
C PRO A 265 2.60 24.45 -12.59
N THR A 266 1.47 25.12 -12.79
CA THR A 266 1.28 26.01 -13.94
C THR A 266 2.34 27.10 -13.86
N ARG A 267 3.48 26.89 -14.51
CA ARG A 267 4.47 27.91 -14.85
C ARG A 267 5.11 27.61 -16.20
#